data_AF-A0A439XWI4-F1
#
_entry.id   AF-A0A439XWI4-F1
#
_cell.length_a   1.000
_cell.length_b   1.000
_cell.length_c   1.000
_cell.angle_alpha   90.00
_cell.angle_beta   90.00
_cell.angle_gamma   90.00
#
_symmetry.space_group_name_H-M   'P 1'
#
loop_
_entity.id
_entity.type
_entity.pdbx_description
1 polymer ?
#
loop_
_entity_poly.entity_id
_entity_poly.type
_entity_poly.pdbx_seq_one_letter_code
_entity_poly.pdbx_strand_id
1 'polypeptide(L)'
;MSTAEQQASGSGRILVFTGGLCGAAGVTLSAAAAHLGGAFVGTVASFLLMHAPVFLAVGLVGANRILLTASVILLVGLVLFCGDLLARDFLGSRLFPMSAPIGGTLLIAGWLAVAASALARPRP
;
A
#
# COMPACT_ATOMS: atom_id res chain seq x y z
N MET A 1 16.58 20.23 18.46
CA MET A 1 15.81 19.07 17.96
C MET A 1 14.84 19.60 16.91
N SER A 2 15.19 19.43 15.64
CA SER A 2 14.60 20.19 14.52
C SER A 2 13.29 19.53 14.06
N THR A 3 12.32 20.32 13.61
CA THR A 3 10.99 19.87 13.14
C THR A 3 11.04 18.72 12.12
N ALA A 4 12.14 18.58 11.38
CA ALA A 4 12.40 17.47 10.46
C ALA A 4 12.53 16.10 11.15
N GLU A 5 13.13 16.03 12.34
CA GLU A 5 13.25 14.80 13.15
C GLU A 5 11.87 14.39 13.71
N GLN A 6 11.07 15.37 14.15
CA GLN A 6 9.70 15.12 14.61
C GLN A 6 8.78 14.66 13.47
N GLN A 7 8.95 15.23 12.26
CA GLN A 7 8.15 14.86 11.09
C GLN A 7 8.51 13.45 10.56
N ALA A 8 9.79 13.08 10.56
CA ALA A 8 10.23 11.72 10.21
C ALA A 8 9.72 10.66 11.20
N SER A 9 9.70 11.01 12.50
CA SER A 9 9.10 10.20 13.57
C SER A 9 7.59 10.00 13.39
N GLY A 10 6.86 11.04 13.01
CA GLY A 10 5.41 10.99 12.75
C GLY A 10 5.05 10.15 11.52
N SER A 11 5.74 10.36 10.40
CA SER A 11 5.50 9.59 9.16
C SER A 11 5.83 8.11 9.35
N GLY A 12 6.90 7.76 10.07
CA GLY A 12 7.25 6.37 10.35
C GLY A 12 6.15 5.62 11.11
N ARG A 13 5.57 6.24 12.15
CA ARG A 13 4.45 5.65 12.91
C ARG A 13 3.22 5.41 12.05
N ILE A 14 2.88 6.34 11.17
CA ILE A 14 1.73 6.21 10.25
C ILE A 14 1.94 5.03 9.28
N LEU A 15 3.16 4.87 8.76
CA LEU A 15 3.48 3.77 7.86
C LEU A 15 3.46 2.42 8.58
N VAL A 16 3.96 2.34 9.82
CA VAL A 16 3.84 1.12 10.64
C VAL A 16 2.37 0.76 10.88
N PHE A 17 1.55 1.74 11.27
CA PHE A 17 0.11 1.55 11.46
C PHE A 17 -0.58 1.05 10.18
N THR A 18 -0.26 1.68 9.04
CA THR A 18 -0.79 1.29 7.72
C THR A 18 -0.39 -0.14 7.36
N GLY A 19 0.88 -0.51 7.57
CA GLY A 19 1.37 -1.86 7.34
C GLY A 19 0.64 -2.91 8.20
N GLY A 20 0.42 -2.60 9.48
CA GLY A 20 -0.37 -3.45 10.37
C GLY A 20 -1.81 -3.64 9.89
N LEU A 21 -2.46 -2.56 9.46
CA LEU A 21 -3.83 -2.61 8.95
C LEU A 21 -3.94 -3.41 7.65
N CYS A 22 -3.01 -3.22 6.71
CA CYS A 22 -2.92 -4.01 5.49
C CYS A 22 -2.70 -5.50 5.79
N GLY A 23 -1.83 -5.82 6.75
CA GLY A 23 -1.59 -7.20 7.18
C GLY A 23 -2.84 -7.85 7.76
N ALA A 24 -3.51 -7.19 8.71
CA ALA A 24 -4.74 -7.68 9.31
C ALA A 24 -5.85 -7.89 8.27
N ALA A 25 -6.11 -6.87 7.43
CA ALA A 25 -7.11 -6.95 6.38
C ALA A 25 -6.78 -8.06 5.35
N GLY A 26 -5.51 -8.19 4.98
CA GLY A 26 -5.03 -9.24 4.10
C GLY A 26 -5.29 -10.64 4.64
N VAL A 27 -5.00 -10.91 5.91
CA VAL A 27 -5.29 -12.20 6.55
C VAL A 27 -6.80 -12.47 6.62
N THR A 28 -7.60 -11.47 7.01
CA THR A 28 -9.06 -11.61 7.04
C THR A 28 -9.62 -11.94 5.66
N LEU A 29 -9.14 -11.27 4.62
CA LEU A 29 -9.58 -11.53 3.24
C LEU A 29 -9.05 -12.86 2.69
N SER A 30 -7.86 -13.32 3.11
CA SER A 30 -7.38 -14.68 2.80
C SER A 30 -8.31 -15.73 3.39
N ALA A 31 -8.75 -15.56 4.64
CA ALA A 31 -9.72 -16.44 5.27
C ALA A 31 -11.09 -16.37 4.56
N ALA A 32 -11.55 -15.17 4.20
CA ALA A 32 -12.78 -14.99 3.44
C ALA A 32 -12.71 -15.68 2.07
N ALA A 33 -11.60 -15.55 1.34
CA ALA A 33 -11.40 -16.22 0.06
C ALA A 33 -11.46 -17.74 0.19
N ALA A 34 -10.94 -18.31 1.29
CA ALA A 34 -10.94 -19.76 1.54
C ALA A 34 -12.32 -20.31 1.91
N HIS A 35 -13.14 -19.56 2.66
CA HIS A 35 -14.44 -20.03 3.16
C HIS A 35 -15.63 -19.58 2.32
N LEU A 36 -15.61 -18.35 1.82
CA LEU A 36 -16.71 -17.71 1.10
C LEU A 36 -16.46 -17.65 -0.41
N GLY A 37 -15.20 -17.73 -0.85
CA GLY A 37 -14.82 -17.55 -2.24
C GLY A 37 -14.86 -16.07 -2.68
N GLY A 38 -15.10 -15.85 -3.98
CA GLY A 38 -15.07 -14.55 -4.63
C GLY A 38 -14.06 -14.51 -5.77
N ALA A 39 -14.39 -13.82 -6.87
CA ALA A 39 -13.56 -13.83 -8.05
C ALA A 39 -12.23 -13.09 -7.84
N PHE A 40 -12.22 -12.10 -6.95
CA PHE A 40 -11.09 -11.21 -6.72
C PHE A 40 -10.63 -11.14 -5.26
N VAL A 41 -11.41 -11.60 -4.28
CA VAL A 41 -11.07 -11.56 -2.84
C VAL A 41 -9.67 -12.12 -2.55
N GLY A 42 -9.30 -13.25 -3.15
CA GLY A 42 -7.97 -13.85 -2.99
C GLY A 42 -6.83 -13.00 -3.59
N THR A 43 -7.09 -12.33 -4.71
CA THR A 43 -6.15 -11.36 -5.31
C THR A 43 -5.97 -10.17 -4.38
N VAL A 44 -7.07 -9.62 -3.83
CA VAL A 44 -7.01 -8.49 -2.90
C VAL A 44 -6.21 -8.84 -1.65
N ALA A 45 -6.45 -10.02 -1.08
CA ALA A 45 -5.73 -10.51 0.08
C ALA A 45 -4.21 -10.58 -0.17
N SER A 46 -3.82 -11.16 -1.32
CA SER A 46 -2.42 -11.24 -1.73
C SER A 46 -1.78 -9.86 -1.88
N PHE A 47 -2.47 -8.92 -2.54
CA PHE A 47 -1.94 -7.57 -2.72
C PHE A 47 -1.75 -6.83 -1.38
N LEU A 48 -2.71 -6.91 -0.46
CA LEU A 48 -2.58 -6.30 0.86
C LEU A 48 -1.41 -6.90 1.66
N LEU A 49 -1.29 -8.22 1.68
CA LEU A 49 -0.21 -8.92 2.38
C LEU A 49 1.17 -8.63 1.79
N MET A 50 1.29 -8.51 0.46
CA MET A 50 2.56 -8.21 -0.20
C MET A 50 3.04 -6.78 0.04
N HIS A 51 2.11 -5.82 0.24
CA HIS A 51 2.45 -4.42 0.48
C HIS A 51 2.58 -4.06 1.97
N ALA A 52 1.98 -4.84 2.87
CA ALA A 52 2.11 -4.63 4.32
C ALA A 52 3.58 -4.57 4.80
N PRO A 53 4.48 -5.51 4.41
CA PRO A 53 5.90 -5.43 4.76
C PRO A 53 6.60 -4.18 4.24
N VAL A 54 6.17 -3.63 3.10
CA VAL A 54 6.76 -2.41 2.54
C VAL A 54 6.53 -1.24 3.49
N PHE A 55 5.29 -1.04 3.95
CA PHE A 55 4.98 0.04 4.88
C PHE A 55 5.66 -0.14 6.24
N LEU A 56 5.73 -1.39 6.75
CA LEU A 56 6.48 -1.69 7.97
C LEU A 56 7.97 -1.38 7.81
N ALA A 57 8.61 -1.85 6.73
CA ALA A 57 10.03 -1.65 6.50
C ALA A 57 10.39 -0.16 6.39
N VAL A 58 9.63 0.59 5.58
CA VAL A 58 9.85 2.03 5.41
C VAL A 58 9.61 2.79 6.72
N GLY A 59 8.58 2.41 7.48
CA GLY A 59 8.26 3.06 8.75
C GLY A 59 9.25 2.77 9.88
N LEU A 60 9.88 1.59 9.89
CA LEU A 60 10.86 1.17 10.91
C LEU A 60 12.30 1.61 10.60
N VAL A 61 12.72 1.53 9.33
CA VAL A 61 14.10 1.87 8.91
C VAL A 61 14.28 3.39 8.77
N GLY A 62 13.19 4.11 8.56
CA GLY A 62 13.22 5.53 8.21
C GLY A 62 13.36 5.72 6.70
N ALA A 63 12.80 6.82 6.21
CA ALA A 63 12.57 7.02 4.79
C ALA A 63 13.11 8.36 4.30
N ASN A 64 13.79 8.34 3.15
CA ASN A 64 14.08 9.57 2.42
C ASN A 64 12.78 10.12 1.78
N ARG A 65 12.81 11.37 1.32
CA ARG A 65 11.61 12.02 0.75
C ARG A 65 11.02 11.27 -0.45
N ILE A 66 11.85 10.64 -1.28
CA ILE A 66 11.39 9.89 -2.45
C ILE A 66 10.69 8.62 -2.00
N LEU A 67 11.26 7.91 -1.02
CA LEU A 67 10.69 6.68 -0.47
C LEU A 67 9.35 6.96 0.25
N LEU A 68 9.23 8.08 0.97
CA LEU A 68 7.95 8.52 1.54
C LEU A 68 6.89 8.77 0.46
N THR A 69 7.24 9.52 -0.59
CA THR A 69 6.33 9.76 -1.71
C THR A 69 5.94 8.45 -2.39
N ALA A 70 6.89 7.53 -2.58
CA ALA A 70 6.64 6.21 -3.15
C ALA A 70 5.67 5.40 -2.28
N SER A 71 5.82 5.41 -0.95
CA SER A 71 4.89 4.76 -0.03
C SER A 71 3.48 5.34 -0.10
N VAL A 72 3.34 6.66 -0.24
CA VAL A 72 2.01 7.29 -0.40
C VAL A 72 1.37 6.87 -1.74
N ILE A 73 2.14 6.88 -2.83
CA ILE A 73 1.67 6.43 -4.14
C ILE A 73 1.21 4.96 -4.10
N LEU A 74 2.02 4.08 -3.47
CA LEU A 74 1.66 2.69 -3.25
C LEU A 74 0.36 2.54 -2.45
N LEU A 75 0.21 3.30 -1.36
CA LEU A 75 -0.98 3.24 -0.52
C LEU A 75 -2.24 3.64 -1.28
N VAL A 76 -2.20 4.76 -2.02
CA VAL A 76 -3.34 5.21 -2.83
C VAL A 76 -3.66 4.19 -3.93
N GLY A 77 -2.63 3.68 -4.63
CA GLY A 77 -2.79 2.65 -5.65
C GLY A 77 -3.42 1.38 -5.10
N LEU A 78 -2.95 0.94 -3.92
CA LEU A 78 -3.44 -0.25 -3.24
C LEU A 78 -4.91 -0.10 -2.85
N VAL A 79 -5.30 1.02 -2.23
CA VAL A 79 -6.69 1.29 -1.83
C VAL A 79 -7.61 1.32 -3.05
N LEU A 80 -7.21 1.99 -4.14
CA LEU A 80 -8.03 2.06 -5.35
C LEU A 80 -8.17 0.70 -6.04
N PHE A 81 -7.06 -0.04 -6.19
CA PHE A 81 -7.06 -1.33 -6.86
C PHE A 81 -7.84 -2.37 -6.04
N CYS A 82 -7.50 -2.53 -4.77
CA CYS A 82 -8.17 -3.48 -3.87
C CYS A 82 -9.64 -3.11 -3.66
N GLY A 83 -9.93 -1.82 -3.48
CA GLY A 83 -11.31 -1.33 -3.32
C GLY A 83 -12.18 -1.60 -4.54
N ASP A 84 -11.65 -1.42 -5.76
CA ASP A 84 -12.41 -1.75 -6.97
C ASP A 84 -12.71 -3.23 -7.11
N LEU A 85 -11.73 -4.08 -6.79
CA LEU A 85 -11.91 -5.53 -6.87
C LEU A 85 -12.91 -6.03 -5.82
N LEU A 86 -12.83 -5.54 -4.59
CA LEU A 86 -13.83 -5.85 -3.56
C LEU A 86 -15.21 -5.30 -3.96
N ALA A 87 -15.30 -4.11 -4.55
CA ALA A 87 -16.58 -3.59 -5.04
C ALA A 87 -17.20 -4.51 -6.09
N ARG A 88 -16.40 -5.10 -6.99
CA ARG A 88 -16.92 -6.05 -7.99
C ARG A 88 -17.48 -7.31 -7.35
N ASP A 89 -16.81 -7.84 -6.32
CA ASP A 89 -17.25 -9.05 -5.62
C ASP A 89 -18.46 -8.80 -4.70
N PHE A 90 -18.49 -7.67 -3.98
CA PHE A 90 -19.50 -7.42 -2.93
C PHE A 90 -20.65 -6.50 -3.34
N LEU A 91 -20.41 -5.57 -4.27
CA LEU A 91 -21.42 -4.62 -4.76
C LEU A 91 -21.90 -4.97 -6.18
N GLY A 92 -21.24 -5.90 -6.87
CA GLY A 92 -21.55 -6.27 -8.25
C GLY A 92 -21.17 -5.22 -9.29
N SER A 93 -20.51 -4.14 -8.88
CA SER A 93 -20.11 -3.03 -9.75
C SER A 93 -18.67 -2.58 -9.47
N ARG A 94 -18.12 -1.75 -10.37
CA ARG A 94 -16.85 -1.06 -10.11
C ARG A 94 -17.05 0.03 -9.05
N LEU A 95 -16.00 0.40 -8.34
CA LEU A 95 -16.01 1.51 -7.39
C LEU A 95 -16.31 2.83 -8.12
N PHE A 96 -15.63 3.04 -9.25
CA PHE A 96 -15.92 4.07 -10.26
C PHE A 96 -15.19 3.72 -11.57
N PRO A 97 -15.50 4.34 -12.72
CA PRO A 97 -14.79 4.04 -13.97
C PRO A 97 -13.27 4.23 -13.83
N MET A 98 -12.49 3.25 -14.29
CA MET A 98 -11.00 3.28 -14.28
C MET A 98 -10.31 3.18 -12.91
N SER A 99 -11.02 2.98 -11.81
CA SER A 99 -10.46 2.77 -10.46
C SER A 99 -9.36 1.69 -10.41
N ALA A 100 -9.62 0.47 -10.88
CA ALA A 100 -8.61 -0.60 -10.92
C ALA A 100 -7.42 -0.28 -11.85
N PRO A 101 -7.62 0.18 -13.11
CA PRO A 101 -6.52 0.64 -13.96
C PRO A 101 -5.65 1.71 -13.31
N ILE A 102 -6.25 2.77 -12.74
CA ILE A 102 -5.53 3.84 -12.06
C ILE A 102 -4.78 3.29 -10.84
N GLY A 103 -5.44 2.45 -10.05
CA GLY A 103 -4.82 1.79 -8.90
C GLY A 103 -3.60 0.95 -9.29
N GLY A 104 -3.73 0.13 -10.32
CA GLY A 104 -2.62 -0.67 -10.86
C GLY A 104 -1.47 0.18 -11.41
N THR A 105 -1.77 1.25 -12.14
CA THR A 105 -0.74 2.19 -12.64
C THR A 105 -0.01 2.88 -11.48
N LEU A 106 -0.72 3.30 -10.44
CA LEU A 106 -0.10 3.87 -9.24
C LEU A 106 0.76 2.85 -8.51
N LEU A 107 0.33 1.59 -8.40
CA LEU A 107 1.16 0.53 -7.82
C LEU A 107 2.47 0.37 -8.61
N ILE A 108 2.40 0.29 -9.94
CA ILE A 108 3.59 0.21 -10.81
C ILE A 108 4.50 1.43 -10.59
N ALA A 109 3.94 2.64 -10.66
CA ALA A 109 4.68 3.88 -10.47
C ALA A 109 5.32 3.99 -9.07
N GLY A 110 4.61 3.53 -8.04
CA GLY A 110 5.08 3.48 -6.66
C GLY A 110 6.29 2.57 -6.51
N TRP A 111 6.26 1.36 -7.07
CA TRP A 111 7.40 0.45 -7.06
C TRP A 111 8.59 0.99 -7.86
N LEU A 112 8.36 1.64 -9.00
CA LEU A 112 9.42 2.34 -9.74
C LEU A 112 10.02 3.48 -8.92
N ALA A 113 9.21 4.22 -8.17
CA ALA A 113 9.69 5.28 -7.27
C ALA A 113 10.47 4.71 -6.08
N VAL A 114 10.09 3.55 -5.54
CA VAL A 114 10.89 2.81 -4.54
C VAL A 114 12.26 2.47 -5.14
N ALA A 115 12.32 1.94 -6.36
CA ALA A 115 13.59 1.65 -7.03
C ALA A 115 14.43 2.92 -7.25
N ALA A 116 13.81 4.01 -7.71
CA ALA A 116 14.48 5.30 -7.90
C ALA A 116 15.00 5.89 -6.57
N SER A 117 14.34 5.61 -5.45
CA SER A 117 14.76 6.09 -4.12
C SER A 117 16.12 5.54 -3.69
N ALA A 118 16.54 4.38 -4.23
CA ALA A 118 17.86 3.80 -3.99
C ALA A 118 18.98 4.53 -4.78
N LEU A 119 18.63 5.20 -5.88
CA LEU A 119 19.59 5.96 -6.69
C LEU A 119 19.80 7.39 -6.17
N ALA A 120 18.87 7.88 -5.34
CA ALA A 120 19.00 9.19 -4.74
C ALA A 120 20.09 9.19 -3.67
N ARG A 121 21.17 9.92 -3.93
CA ARG A 121 22.31 10.06 -3.01
C ARG A 121 21.82 10.38 -1.59
N PRO A 122 22.29 9.63 -0.56
CA PRO A 122 22.20 10.10 0.81
C PRO A 122 22.87 11.47 0.86
N ARG A 123 22.12 12.51 1.27
CA ARG A 123 22.76 13.79 1.58
C ARG A 123 23.58 13.56 2.86
N PRO A 124 24.91 13.78 2.85
CA PRO A 124 25.73 13.69 4.06
C PRO A 124 25.31 14.75 5.08
#